data_AF-A0A1V4HM81-F1
#
_entry.id   AF-A0A1V4HM81-F1
#
_cell.length_a   1.000
_cell.length_b   1.000
_cell.length_c   1.000
_cell.angle_alpha   90.00
_cell.angle_beta   90.00
_cell.angle_gamma   90.00
#
_symmetry.space_group_name_H-M   'P 1'
#
loop_
_entity.id
_entity.type
_entity.pdbx_description
1 polymer ?
#
loop_
_entity_poly.entity_id
_entity_poly.type
_entity_poly.pdbx_seq_one_letter_code
_entity_poly.pdbx_strand_id
1 'polypeptide(L)' 'MLSVEDANKIIAFLSAAYFATNDAQARTEFNRLANELRKASGQPVE' A
#
# COMPACT_ATOMS: atom_id res chain seq x y z
N MET A 1 14.92 1.65 -9.23
CA MET A 1 13.91 2.52 -8.58
C MET A 1 12.54 1.96 -8.95
N LEU A 2 11.63 1.76 -7.99
CA LEU A 2 10.27 1.34 -8.31
C LEU A 2 9.56 2.51 -9.02
N SER A 3 8.89 2.26 -10.15
CA SER A 3 8.13 3.31 -10.83
C SER A 3 6.89 3.70 -9.99
N VAL A 4 6.46 4.96 -10.09
CA VAL A 4 5.21 5.41 -9.46
C VAL A 4 4.01 4.61 -9.99
N GLU A 5 4.02 4.27 -11.27
CA GLU A 5 2.95 3.49 -11.90
C GLU A 5 2.81 2.09 -11.29
N ASP A 6 3.92 1.35 -11.17
CA ASP A 6 3.90 -0.01 -10.62
C ASP A 6 3.61 0.00 -9.13
N ALA A 7 4.13 1.00 -8.39
CA ALA A 7 3.79 1.19 -6.98
C ALA A 7 2.27 1.38 -6.80
N ASN A 8 1.64 2.20 -7.64
CA ASN A 8 0.21 2.47 -7.54
C ASN A 8 -0.65 1.24 -7.87
N LYS A 9 -0.23 0.39 -8.82
CA LYS A 9 -0.90 -0.90 -9.09
C LYS A 9 -0.88 -1.81 -7.87
N ILE A 10 0.27 -1.91 -7.18
CA ILE A 10 0.41 -2.74 -5.98
C ILE A 10 -0.35 -2.13 -4.79
N ILE A 11 -0.29 -0.80 -4.60
CA ILE A 11 -1.05 -0.09 -3.56
C ILE A 11 -2.56 -0.31 -3.76
N ALA A 12 -3.05 -0.28 -5.00
CA ALA A 12 -4.46 -0.55 -5.29
C ALA A 12 -4.88 -1.98 -4.87
N PHE A 13 -4.01 -2.96 -5.10
CA PHE A 13 -4.23 -4.33 -4.63
C PHE A 13 -4.26 -4.43 -3.09
N LEU A 14 -3.34 -3.77 -2.39
CA LEU A 14 -3.33 -3.72 -0.92
C LEU A 14 -4.56 -3.00 -0.35
N SER A 15 -5.02 -1.94 -1.03
CA SER A 15 -6.25 -1.22 -0.67
C SER A 15 -7.48 -2.11 -0.80
N ALA A 16 -7.59 -2.88 -1.88
CA ALA A 16 -8.67 -3.87 -2.01
C ALA A 16 -8.64 -4.90 -0.86
N ALA A 17 -7.46 -5.39 -0.47
CA ALA A 17 -7.30 -6.30 0.65
C ALA A 17 -7.69 -5.66 2.00
N TYR A 18 -7.38 -4.38 2.20
CA TYR A 18 -7.79 -3.60 3.37
C TYR A 18 -9.31 -3.58 3.55
N PHE A 19 -10.06 -3.36 2.46
CA PHE A 19 -11.52 -3.35 2.50
C PHE A 19 -12.15 -4.75 2.54
N ALA A 20 -11.43 -5.79 2.09
CA ALA A 20 -11.92 -7.16 2.08
C ALA A 20 -11.82 -7.87 3.44
N THR A 21 -10.97 -7.39 4.36
CA THR A 21 -10.78 -7.99 5.69
C THR A 21 -11.48 -7.19 6.79
N ASN A 22 -11.84 -7.88 7.87
CA ASN A 22 -12.30 -7.28 9.14
C ASN A 22 -11.24 -7.34 10.25
N ASP A 23 -10.08 -7.97 9.98
CA ASP A 23 -8.98 -8.03 10.94
C ASP A 23 -8.27 -6.67 11.02
N ALA A 24 -8.23 -6.10 12.23
CA ALA A 24 -7.63 -4.79 12.46
C ALA A 24 -6.11 -4.78 12.26
N GLN A 25 -5.41 -5.86 12.63
CA GLN A 25 -3.97 -5.98 12.46
C GLN A 25 -3.61 -6.06 10.98
N ALA A 26 -4.38 -6.82 10.19
CA ALA A 26 -4.21 -6.91 8.74
C ALA A 26 -4.41 -5.54 8.07
N ARG A 27 -5.43 -4.77 8.49
CA ARG A 27 -5.67 -3.40 8.01
C ARG A 27 -4.50 -2.46 8.30
N THR A 28 -3.93 -2.52 9.51
CA THR A 28 -2.73 -1.75 9.86
C THR A 28 -1.54 -2.14 8.97
N GLU A 29 -1.36 -3.43 8.73
CA GLU A 29 -0.24 -3.93 7.92
C GLU A 29 -0.37 -3.55 6.43
N PHE A 30 -1.57 -3.59 5.84
CA PHE A 30 -1.79 -3.14 4.47
C PHE A 30 -1.46 -1.66 4.28
N ASN A 31 -1.87 -0.81 5.22
CA ASN A 31 -1.50 0.61 5.21
C ASN A 31 0.01 0.81 5.33
N ARG A 32 0.67 0.08 6.24
CA ARG A 32 2.12 0.15 6.40
C ARG A 32 2.84 -0.24 5.09
N LEU A 33 2.43 -1.34 4.46
CA LEU A 33 3.01 -1.82 3.20
C LEU A 33 2.77 -0.85 2.05
N ALA A 34 1.59 -0.24 1.96
CA ALA A 34 1.31 0.81 0.98
C ALA A 34 2.28 2.00 1.13
N ASN A 35 2.56 2.42 2.37
CA ASN A 35 3.51 3.49 2.65
C ASN A 35 4.97 3.11 2.34
N GLU A 36 5.36 1.84 2.49
CA GLU A 36 6.69 1.39 2.03
C GLU A 36 6.82 1.45 0.50
N LEU A 37 5.75 1.14 -0.25
CA LEU A 37 5.74 1.30 -1.71
C LEU A 37 5.81 2.76 -2.14
N ARG A 38 5.14 3.66 -1.40
CA ARG A 38 5.25 5.11 -1.64
C ARG A 38 6.68 5.60 -1.45
N LYS A 39 7.35 5.22 -0.35
CA LYS A 39 8.77 5.54 -0.13
C LYS A 39 9.67 4.99 -1.25
N ALA A 40 9.49 3.72 -1.61
CA ALA A 40 10.29 3.06 -2.64
C ALA A 40 10.14 3.66 -4.05
N SER A 41 9.02 4.35 -4.29
CA SER A 41 8.71 5.05 -5.55
C SER A 41 8.86 6.58 -5.48
N GLY A 42 9.32 7.13 -4.35
CA GLY A 42 9.53 8.57 -4.16
C GLY A 42 8.27 9.40 -3.93
N GLN A 43 7.16 8.75 -3.54
CA GLN A 43 5.89 9.38 -3.22
C GLN A 43 5.80 9.74 -1.72
N PRO A 44 5.05 10.79 -1.33
CA PRO A 44 4.77 11.07 0.07
C PRO A 44 3.93 9.96 0.70
N VAL A 45 4.11 9.69 2.00
CA VAL A 45 3.27 8.73 2.74
C VAL A 45 1.92 9.36 3.13
N GLU A 46 0.91 8.52 3.31
CA GLU A 46 -0.41 8.89 3.87
C GLU A 46 -0.49 8.62 5.37
#